data_AF-W6QL50-F1
#
_entry.id   AF-W6QL50-F1
#
_cell.length_a   1.000
_cell.length_b   1.000
_cell.length_c   1.000
_cell.angle_alpha   90.00
_cell.angle_beta   90.00
_cell.angle_gamma   90.00
#
_symmetry.space_group_name_H-M   'P 1'
#
loop_
_entity.id
_entity.type
_entity.pdbx_description
1 polymer ?
#
loop_
_entity_poly.entity_id
_entity_poly.type
_entity_poly.pdbx_seq_one_letter_code
_entity_poly.pdbx_strand_id
1 'polypeptide(L)'
;MVKPVKVQYIGWEDDFRYAEEKSRITEHIQKIAEDNGFSHALVQDMIMRYRYRSQGPWIDVHFKREQWVTNGVGKYVFTRLWFNEDGDLDKDPEFFEVEN
;
A
#
# COMPACT_ATOMS: atom_id res chain seq x y z
N MET A 1 9.59 20.72 -1.59
CA MET A 1 10.18 19.49 -1.03
C MET A 1 9.03 18.63 -0.53
N VAL A 2 8.66 17.59 -1.27
CA VAL A 2 7.62 16.65 -0.84
C VAL A 2 8.22 15.82 0.29
N LYS A 3 7.57 15.79 1.46
CA LYS A 3 8.02 14.93 2.56
C LYS A 3 7.89 13.48 2.08
N PRO A 4 8.86 12.60 2.33
CA PRO A 4 8.76 11.21 1.91
C PRO A 4 7.51 10.57 2.53
N VAL A 5 6.70 9.92 1.69
CA VAL A 5 5.49 9.21 2.14
C VAL A 5 5.91 8.08 3.08
N LYS A 6 5.33 8.05 4.28
CA LYS A 6 5.63 7.02 5.27
C LYS A 6 4.85 5.74 4.93
N VAL A 7 5.54 4.74 4.40
CA VAL A 7 4.95 3.42 4.12
C VAL A 7 5.26 2.46 5.28
N GLN A 8 4.22 1.85 5.83
CA GLN A 8 4.33 0.84 6.88
C GLN A 8 3.71 -0.46 6.40
N TYR A 9 4.45 -1.57 6.52
CA TYR A 9 3.94 -2.90 6.21
C TYR A 9 3.57 -3.62 7.50
N ILE A 10 2.37 -4.17 7.58
CA ILE A 10 1.97 -5.08 8.67
C ILE A 10 2.15 -6.52 8.18
N GLY A 11 2.86 -7.35 8.94
CA GLY A 11 3.04 -8.78 8.63
C GLY A 11 4.19 -9.12 7.67
N TRP A 12 4.98 -8.12 7.23
CA TRP A 12 6.12 -8.27 6.31
C TRP A 12 7.47 -7.97 6.99
N GLU A 13 7.54 -8.16 8.31
CA GLU A 13 8.66 -7.63 9.11
C GLU A 13 9.98 -8.40 8.90
N ASP A 14 9.96 -9.62 8.35
CA ASP A 14 11.16 -10.49 8.30
C ASP A 14 11.33 -11.41 7.07
N ASP A 15 10.62 -11.18 5.96
CA ASP A 15 10.78 -12.04 4.77
C ASP A 15 11.74 -11.41 3.73
N PHE A 16 13.04 -11.60 3.94
CA PHE A 16 14.12 -11.13 3.05
C PHE A 16 14.02 -11.66 1.61
N ARG A 17 13.24 -12.72 1.39
CA ARG A 17 13.06 -13.37 0.08
C ARG A 17 12.35 -12.48 -0.94
N TYR A 18 11.68 -11.42 -0.48
CA TYR A 18 10.87 -10.53 -1.32
C TYR A 18 11.30 -9.07 -1.22
N ALA A 19 12.58 -8.81 -0.90
CA ALA A 19 13.09 -7.46 -0.70
C ALA A 19 12.99 -6.61 -1.98
N GLU A 20 13.21 -7.20 -3.15
CA GLU A 20 13.10 -6.52 -4.45
C GLU A 20 11.64 -6.20 -4.79
N GLU A 21 10.72 -7.16 -4.63
CA GLU A 21 9.29 -6.96 -4.84
C GLU A 21 8.74 -5.92 -3.87
N LYS A 22 9.13 -5.98 -2.59
CA LYS A 22 8.76 -4.97 -1.59
C LYS A 22 9.24 -3.57 -2.00
N SER A 23 10.45 -3.45 -2.58
CA SER A 23 10.95 -2.17 -3.09
C SER A 23 10.06 -1.64 -4.22
N ARG A 24 9.76 -2.47 -5.23
CA ARG A 24 8.91 -2.07 -6.37
C ARG A 24 7.50 -1.67 -5.92
N ILE A 25 6.89 -2.47 -5.04
CA ILE A 25 5.59 -2.16 -4.45
C ILE A 25 5.65 -0.84 -3.67
N THR A 26 6.72 -0.61 -2.90
CA THR A 26 6.91 0.65 -2.15
C THR A 26 6.93 1.84 -3.11
N GLU A 27 7.66 1.75 -4.22
CA GLU A 27 7.74 2.79 -5.23
C GLU A 27 6.37 3.11 -5.83
N HIS A 28 5.59 2.08 -6.18
CA HIS A 28 4.23 2.27 -6.68
C HIS A 28 3.33 2.97 -5.65
N ILE A 29 3.37 2.55 -4.39
CA ILE A 29 2.59 3.14 -3.29
C ILE A 29 2.98 4.60 -3.06
N GLN A 30 4.27 4.91 -3.07
CA GLN A 30 4.77 6.27 -2.90
C GLN A 30 4.28 7.18 -4.02
N LYS A 31 4.39 6.73 -5.27
CA LYS A 31 3.88 7.49 -6.43
C LYS A 31 2.38 7.75 -6.33
N ILE A 32 1.58 6.73 -6.02
CA ILE A 32 0.13 6.87 -5.83
C ILE A 32 -0.18 7.86 -4.70
N ALA A 33 0.58 7.78 -3.60
CA ALA A 33 0.41 8.70 -2.48
C ALA A 33 0.72 10.14 -2.86
N GLU A 34 1.81 10.38 -3.57
CA GLU A 34 2.20 11.72 -4.04
C GLU A 34 1.17 12.30 -5.01
N ASP A 35 0.74 11.51 -6.00
CA ASP A 35 -0.24 11.93 -7.00
C ASP A 35 -1.61 12.29 -6.40
N ASN A 36 -1.94 11.72 -5.24
CA ASN A 36 -3.23 11.90 -4.56
C ASN A 36 -3.16 12.73 -3.26
N GLY A 37 -1.99 13.28 -2.92
CA GLY A 37 -1.79 14.11 -1.73
C GLY A 37 -1.89 13.34 -0.40
N PHE A 38 -1.57 12.05 -0.40
CA PHE A 38 -1.42 11.24 0.81
C PHE A 38 0.00 11.37 1.38
N SER A 39 0.12 11.19 2.70
CA SER A 39 1.41 11.29 3.39
C SER A 39 1.80 10.02 4.14
N HIS A 40 0.84 9.12 4.36
CA HIS A 40 1.05 7.84 5.02
C HIS A 40 0.34 6.74 4.25
N ALA A 41 0.96 5.57 4.18
CA ALA A 41 0.37 4.37 3.60
C ALA A 41 0.61 3.21 4.56
N LEU A 42 -0.44 2.45 4.83
CA LEU A 42 -0.35 1.23 5.62
C LEU A 42 -0.74 0.05 4.74
N VAL A 43 0.21 -0.83 4.48
CA VAL A 43 0.03 -2.02 3.65
C VAL A 43 -0.41 -3.16 4.56
N GLN A 44 -1.62 -3.67 4.35
CA GLN A 44 -2.10 -4.84 5.05
C GLN A 44 -1.65 -6.11 4.33
N ASP A 45 -1.45 -7.17 5.12
CA ASP A 45 -0.93 -8.44 4.63
C ASP A 45 -1.84 -9.08 3.59
N MET A 46 -1.37 -9.12 2.34
CA MET A 46 -1.83 -10.07 1.33
C MET A 46 -0.67 -10.48 0.43
N ILE A 47 -0.01 -11.56 0.85
CA ILE A 47 0.68 -12.62 0.09
C ILE A 47 0.86 -12.32 -1.41
N MET A 48 1.98 -11.69 -1.75
CA MET A 48 2.56 -11.96 -3.07
C MET A 48 3.25 -13.31 -3.03
N ARG A 49 2.76 -14.20 -3.89
CA ARG A 49 3.35 -15.48 -4.26
C ARG A 49 3.70 -16.39 -3.06
N TYR A 50 2.83 -17.38 -2.81
CA TYR A 50 3.11 -18.68 -2.17
C TYR A 50 2.74 -18.96 -0.71
N ARG A 51 2.22 -18.04 0.12
CA ARG A 51 1.86 -18.41 1.51
C ARG A 51 0.45 -19.00 1.68
N TYR A 52 -0.59 -18.49 1.00
CA TYR A 52 -1.95 -19.04 1.06
C TYR A 52 -2.71 -18.81 -0.26
N ARG A 53 -3.19 -19.89 -0.90
CA ARG A 53 -3.86 -19.93 -2.22
C ARG A 53 -5.25 -19.24 -2.26
N SER A 54 -5.58 -18.38 -1.31
CA SER A 54 -6.98 -18.00 -1.04
C SER A 54 -7.30 -16.55 -1.37
N GLN A 55 -6.30 -15.70 -1.61
CA GLN A 55 -6.46 -14.29 -1.96
C GLN A 55 -5.61 -14.02 -3.20
N GLY A 56 -6.18 -13.38 -4.23
CA GLY A 56 -5.56 -13.26 -5.54
C GLY A 56 -4.45 -12.18 -5.60
N PRO A 57 -4.07 -11.71 -6.80
CA PRO A 57 -2.84 -10.96 -7.01
C PRO A 57 -3.02 -9.46 -6.72
N TRP A 58 -3.45 -9.13 -5.51
CA TRP A 58 -3.63 -7.74 -5.08
C TRP A 58 -3.13 -7.53 -3.65
N ILE A 59 -2.83 -6.28 -3.31
CA ILE A 59 -2.59 -5.86 -1.93
C ILE A 59 -3.56 -4.74 -1.58
N ASP A 60 -3.93 -4.69 -0.30
CA ASP A 60 -4.79 -3.64 0.23
C ASP A 60 -3.92 -2.62 0.99
N VAL A 61 -4.07 -1.35 0.63
CA VAL A 61 -3.32 -0.21 1.16
C VAL A 61 -4.28 0.79 1.76
N HIS A 62 -4.01 1.22 2.98
CA HIS A 62 -4.75 2.27 3.68
C HIS A 62 -3.96 3.57 3.61
N PHE A 63 -4.36 4.47 2.72
CA PHE A 63 -3.73 5.78 2.59
C PHE A 63 -4.32 6.78 3.59
N LYS A 64 -3.47 7.62 4.17
CA LYS A 64 -3.90 8.71 5.06
C LYS A 64 -3.28 10.02 4.65
N ARG A 65 -4.05 11.09 4.79
CA ARG A 65 -3.58 12.47 4.66
C ARG A 65 -2.90 12.92 5.95
N GLU A 66 -1.98 13.88 5.84
CA GLU A 66 -1.19 14.38 6.99
C GLU A 66 -2.11 14.90 8.10
N GLN A 67 -3.12 15.71 7.72
CA GLN A 67 -4.11 16.24 8.65
C GLN A 67 -4.86 15.16 9.47
N TRP A 68 -5.13 13.98 8.90
CA TRP A 68 -5.84 12.92 9.63
C TRP A 68 -4.94 12.28 10.68
N VAL A 69 -3.66 12.09 10.34
CA VAL A 69 -2.67 11.55 11.25
C VAL A 69 -2.37 12.53 12.38
N THR A 70 -2.12 13.80 12.06
CA THR A 70 -1.83 14.85 13.05
C THR A 70 -2.99 15.06 14.01
N ASN A 71 -4.23 14.98 13.52
CA ASN A 71 -5.43 15.16 14.35
C ASN A 71 -5.85 13.87 15.08
N GLY A 72 -5.12 12.76 14.94
CA GLY A 72 -5.47 11.48 15.56
C GLY A 72 -6.77 10.86 15.03
N VAL A 73 -7.19 11.22 13.82
CA VAL A 73 -8.43 10.77 13.22
C VAL A 73 -8.22 9.41 12.55
N GLY A 74 -9.09 8.44 12.85
CA GLY A 74 -9.05 7.07 12.31
C GLY A 74 -9.39 6.93 10.82
N LYS A 75 -9.37 8.02 10.05
CA LYS A 75 -9.73 8.04 8.63
C LYS A 75 -8.61 7.51 7.75
N TYR A 76 -9.01 6.80 6.69
CA TYR A 76 -8.13 6.33 5.63
C TYR A 76 -8.92 6.17 4.33
N VAL A 77 -8.21 6.23 3.21
CA VAL A 77 -8.72 5.78 1.91
C VAL A 77 -8.24 4.35 1.74
N PHE A 78 -9.19 3.41 1.63
CA PHE A 78 -8.87 2.03 1.32
C PHE A 78 -8.57 1.95 -0.17
N THR A 79 -7.49 1.30 -0.55
CA THR A 79 -7.08 1.21 -1.95
C THR A 79 -6.55 -0.18 -2.24
N ARG A 80 -7.09 -0.80 -3.28
CA ARG A 80 -6.62 -2.09 -3.77
C ARG A 80 -5.70 -1.88 -4.96
N LEU A 81 -4.51 -2.46 -4.87
CA LEU A 81 -3.52 -2.43 -5.93
C LEU A 81 -3.35 -3.83 -6.49
N TRP A 82 -3.59 -3.98 -7.79
CA TRP A 82 -3.46 -5.24 -8.50
C TRP A 82 -2.07 -5.35 -9.10
N PHE A 83 -1.41 -6.49 -8.88
CA PHE A 83 -0.08 -6.72 -9.37
C PHE A 83 -0.01 -7.94 -10.27
N ASN A 84 0.91 -7.94 -11.21
CA ASN A 84 1.26 -9.13 -11.98
C ASN A 84 2.27 -10.00 -11.20
N GLU A 85 2.71 -11.08 -11.83
CA GLU A 85 3.67 -12.02 -11.25
C GLU A 85 5.08 -11.42 -10.99
N ASP A 86 5.41 -10.32 -11.66
CA ASP A 86 6.70 -9.64 -11.62
C ASP A 86 6.72 -8.46 -10.62
N GLY A 87 5.58 -8.18 -9.97
CA GLY A 87 5.46 -7.11 -8.99
C GLY A 87 5.11 -5.73 -9.56
N ASP A 88 4.74 -5.67 -10.84
CA ASP A 88 4.25 -4.44 -11.47
C ASP A 88 2.73 -4.33 -11.38
N LEU A 89 2.20 -3.10 -11.42
CA LEU A 89 0.76 -2.88 -11.45
C LEU A 89 0.14 -3.48 -12.72
N ASP A 90 -0.80 -4.42 -12.54
CA ASP A 90 -1.56 -5.03 -13.63
C ASP A 90 -2.69 -4.11 -14.10
N LYS A 91 -3.21 -3.26 -13.20
CA LYS A 91 -4.36 -2.38 -13.43
C LYS A 91 -4.25 -1.10 -12.59
N ASP A 92 -5.10 -0.13 -12.93
CA ASP A 92 -5.24 1.10 -12.16
C ASP A 92 -5.67 0.82 -10.70
N PRO A 93 -5.21 1.64 -9.73
CA PRO A 93 -5.62 1.52 -8.33
C PRO A 93 -7.14 1.67 -8.15
N GLU A 94 -7.73 0.77 -7.36
CA GLU A 94 -9.14 0.86 -6.98
C GLU A 94 -9.26 1.57 -5.63
N PHE A 95 -9.77 2.81 -5.65
CA PHE A 95 -9.99 3.60 -4.44
C PHE A 95 -11.40 3.36 -3.89
N PHE A 96 -11.46 3.06 -2.60
CA PHE A 96 -12.70 2.94 -1.84
C PHE A 96 -12.65 3.97 -0.72
N GLU A 97 -13.51 4.98 -0.80
CA GLU A 97 -13.68 5.95 0.27
C GLU A 97 -14.41 5.26 1.43
N VAL A 98 -13.65 4.86 2.45
CA VAL A 98 -14.23 4.38 3.70
C VAL A 98 -14.36 5.59 4.62
N GLU A 99 -15.53 6.24 4.60
CA GLU A 99 -15.90 7.22 5.61
C GLU A 99 -16.22 6.49 6.94
N ASN A 100 -15.17 6.19 7.72
CA ASN A 100 -15.32 5.92 9.16
C ASN A 100 -15.13 7.22 9.98
#